data_AF-A0A673GPR3-F1
#
_entry.id   AF-A0A673GPR3-F1
#
_cell.length_a   1.000
_cell.length_b   1.000
_cell.length_c   1.000
_cell.angle_alpha   90.00
_cell.angle_beta   90.00
_cell.angle_gamma   90.00
#
_symmetry.space_group_name_H-M   'P 1'
#
loop_
_entity.id
_entity.type
_entity.pdbx_description
1 polymer ?
#
loop_
_entity_poly.entity_id
_entity_poly.type
_entity_poly.pdbx_seq_one_letter_code
_entity_poly.pdbx_strand_id
1 'polypeptide(L)'
;CSLKKKKKKNSTVGRREIDKPKKILISLWPEWSDTEVNAEKWDAAKASKDSKSRVFGTMHFLFDDPEGKVELPASLRVHTWKRPSEYILNKTPVVVENEAAFDFTSANEHLLSSELMRWVISELYILWKVCNTGEEKAISTEIVPNLWKPWEHIYSLCKAVKDHMPLYNAYGKYVIKLYWMVSPG
;
A
#
# COMPACT_ATOMS: atom_id res chain seq x y z
N CYS A 1 22.56 4.55 -7.52
CA CYS A 1 22.52 5.54 -8.61
C CYS A 1 23.36 5.01 -9.79
N SER A 2 22.74 4.56 -10.89
CA SER A 2 23.50 4.12 -12.09
C SER A 2 22.69 4.40 -13.35
N LEU A 3 23.10 5.42 -14.12
CA LEU A 3 22.55 5.74 -15.43
C LEU A 3 23.13 4.81 -16.51
N LYS A 4 22.28 4.27 -17.39
CA LYS A 4 22.70 3.78 -18.71
C LYS A 4 22.20 4.74 -19.79
N LYS A 5 23.14 5.48 -20.42
CA LYS A 5 22.88 6.26 -21.64
C LYS A 5 22.85 5.31 -22.85
N LYS A 6 21.79 5.36 -23.65
CA LYS A 6 21.75 4.76 -25.00
C LYS A 6 21.84 5.89 -26.03
N LYS A 7 22.85 5.81 -26.88
CA LYS A 7 23.13 6.73 -28.00
C LYS A 7 22.26 6.35 -29.19
N LYS A 8 21.57 7.30 -29.82
CA LYS A 8 21.03 7.14 -31.18
C LYS A 8 21.22 8.43 -31.97
N LYS A 9 21.75 8.30 -33.19
CA LYS A 9 22.11 9.37 -34.13
C LYS A 9 20.91 9.79 -34.99
N ASN A 10 20.89 11.10 -35.28
CA ASN A 10 20.36 11.87 -36.41
C ASN A 10 18.95 11.61 -36.94
N SER A 11 18.14 12.68 -37.01
CA SER A 11 17.65 13.22 -38.30
C SER A 11 16.89 14.55 -38.12
N THR A 12 17.16 15.48 -39.05
CA THR A 12 16.26 16.50 -39.63
C THR A 12 15.60 17.57 -38.75
N VAL A 13 15.90 18.82 -39.13
CA VAL A 13 15.28 20.08 -38.74
C VAL A 13 13.77 20.03 -38.96
N GLY A 14 12.99 20.27 -37.91
CA GLY A 14 11.54 20.41 -37.95
C GLY A 14 11.05 21.27 -36.80
N ARG A 15 10.42 22.40 -37.16
CA ARG A 15 9.49 23.27 -36.42
C ARG A 15 9.62 23.34 -34.88
N ARG A 16 9.93 24.55 -34.39
CA ARG A 16 9.79 24.93 -32.97
C ARG A 16 8.32 24.83 -32.55
N GLU A 17 7.99 23.77 -31.85
CA GLU A 17 6.78 23.65 -31.04
C GLU A 17 7.01 24.42 -29.74
N ILE A 18 6.05 25.24 -29.35
CA ILE A 18 6.12 26.04 -28.11
C ILE A 18 6.00 25.07 -26.95
N ASP A 19 7.11 24.83 -26.25
CA ASP A 19 7.13 24.08 -25.00
C ASP A 19 6.15 24.73 -24.01
N LYS A 20 5.01 24.06 -23.79
CA LYS A 20 4.18 24.32 -22.62
C LYS A 20 5.05 24.02 -21.40
N PRO A 21 5.09 24.90 -20.38
CA PRO A 21 5.90 24.64 -19.19
C PRO A 21 5.48 23.30 -18.62
N LYS A 22 6.41 22.34 -18.60
CA LYS A 22 6.22 21.06 -17.93
C LYS A 22 5.99 21.40 -16.47
N LYS A 23 4.74 21.32 -16.03
CA LYS A 23 4.36 21.40 -14.62
C LYS A 23 5.21 20.35 -13.91
N ILE A 24 6.15 20.80 -13.09
CA ILE A 24 6.93 19.93 -12.22
C ILE A 24 5.94 19.47 -11.15
N LEU A 25 5.28 18.36 -11.41
CA LEU A 25 4.52 17.66 -10.39
C LEU A 25 5.57 17.10 -9.44
N ILE A 26 5.59 17.63 -8.23
CA ILE A 26 6.35 17.02 -7.14
C ILE A 26 5.60 15.73 -6.81
N SER A 27 6.01 14.61 -7.41
CA SER A 27 5.52 13.29 -7.01
C SER A 27 6.13 13.00 -5.64
N LEU A 28 5.38 13.32 -4.59
CA LEU A 28 5.77 13.07 -3.19
C LEU A 28 5.98 11.57 -2.94
N TRP A 29 5.27 10.72 -3.69
CA TRP A 29 5.36 9.27 -3.60
C TRP A 29 5.55 8.66 -4.99
N PRO A 30 6.12 7.45 -5.08
CA PRO A 30 6.17 6.73 -6.34
C PRO A 30 4.75 6.42 -6.84
N GLU A 31 4.58 6.43 -8.16
CA GLU A 31 3.32 6.08 -8.81
C GLU A 31 3.46 4.69 -9.46
N TRP A 32 2.41 3.89 -9.36
CA TRP A 32 2.35 2.56 -9.96
C TRP A 32 1.03 2.34 -10.67
N SER A 33 1.08 1.66 -11.80
CA SER A 33 -0.09 1.16 -12.53
C SER A 33 -0.52 -0.23 -12.05
N ASP A 34 -1.77 -0.60 -12.30
CA ASP A 34 -2.29 -1.95 -12.02
C ASP A 34 -1.45 -3.03 -12.73
N THR A 35 -0.85 -2.72 -13.89
CA THR A 35 0.04 -3.65 -14.60
C THR A 35 1.34 -3.89 -13.84
N GLU A 36 1.91 -2.85 -13.22
CA GLU A 36 3.12 -2.97 -12.41
C GLU A 36 2.86 -3.74 -11.12
N VAL A 37 1.73 -3.47 -10.45
CA VAL A 37 1.30 -4.27 -9.28
C VAL A 37 1.11 -5.74 -9.66
N ASN A 38 0.53 -6.02 -10.83
CA ASN A 38 0.35 -7.39 -11.33
C ASN A 38 1.67 -8.08 -11.72
N ALA A 39 2.71 -7.32 -12.06
CA ALA A 39 4.04 -7.83 -12.37
C ALA A 39 4.94 -7.94 -11.12
N GLU A 40 4.45 -7.49 -9.97
CA GLU A 40 5.18 -7.50 -8.71
C GLU A 40 5.55 -8.93 -8.29
N LYS A 41 6.79 -9.10 -7.86
CA LYS A 41 7.30 -10.36 -7.33
C LYS A 41 7.19 -10.31 -5.82
N TRP A 42 6.16 -10.97 -5.31
CA TRP A 42 5.86 -11.00 -3.88
C TRP A 42 6.83 -11.87 -3.06
N ASP A 43 7.54 -12.79 -3.71
CA ASP A 43 8.51 -13.68 -3.09
C ASP A 43 9.90 -13.02 -2.98
N ALA A 44 10.65 -13.37 -1.93
CA ALA A 44 12.11 -13.30 -1.99
C ALA A 44 12.55 -14.07 -3.24
N ALA A 45 13.28 -13.44 -4.16
CA ALA A 45 13.82 -14.14 -5.32
C ALA A 45 14.46 -15.44 -4.83
N LYS A 46 13.86 -16.59 -5.21
CA LYS A 46 14.35 -17.91 -4.79
C LYS A 46 15.84 -17.92 -5.10
N ALA A 47 16.67 -17.96 -4.05
CA ALA A 47 18.07 -18.25 -4.21
C ALA A 47 18.16 -19.48 -5.12
N SER A 48 18.91 -19.34 -6.21
CA SER A 48 19.18 -20.41 -7.16
C SER A 48 19.45 -21.70 -6.40
N LYS A 49 18.81 -22.78 -6.84
CA LYS A 49 18.89 -24.14 -6.30
C LYS A 49 20.31 -24.71 -6.46
N ASP A 50 21.28 -24.13 -5.75
CA ASP A 50 22.64 -24.64 -5.55
C ASP A 50 23.33 -23.82 -4.46
N SER A 51 23.04 -24.13 -3.20
CA SER A 51 24.07 -24.11 -2.15
C SER A 51 23.53 -24.79 -0.90
N LYS A 52 24.11 -25.96 -0.61
CA LYS A 52 24.05 -26.57 0.72
C LYS A 52 24.79 -25.66 1.69
N SER A 53 24.05 -24.87 2.47
CA SER A 53 24.55 -24.32 3.74
C SER A 53 23.39 -24.11 4.69
N ARG A 54 23.29 -25.04 5.63
CA ARG A 54 22.46 -24.93 6.82
C ARG A 54 23.10 -23.83 7.69
N VAL A 55 22.28 -22.95 8.26
CA VAL A 55 22.64 -21.96 9.32
C VAL A 55 23.23 -20.62 8.84
N PHE A 56 22.46 -19.84 8.07
CA PHE A 56 22.46 -18.36 8.17
C PHE A 56 20.99 -17.91 8.14
N GLY A 57 20.60 -17.13 9.14
CA GLY A 57 19.22 -17.00 9.62
C GLY A 57 18.17 -16.62 8.58
N THR A 58 16.93 -17.00 8.87
CA THR A 58 15.66 -16.71 8.20
C THR A 58 15.41 -15.22 7.88
N MET A 59 16.34 -14.32 8.24
CA MET A 59 16.24 -12.86 8.14
C MET A 59 16.59 -12.29 6.75
N HIS A 60 17.48 -12.92 5.98
CA HIS A 60 17.86 -12.38 4.65
C HIS A 60 16.82 -12.63 3.55
N PHE A 61 15.79 -13.41 3.85
CA PHE A 61 14.65 -13.65 2.98
C PHE A 61 13.40 -12.95 3.52
N LEU A 62 13.50 -11.78 4.15
CA LEU A 62 12.32 -10.99 4.46
C LEU A 62 12.44 -9.64 3.75
N PHE A 63 11.31 -9.08 3.34
CA PHE A 63 11.26 -7.75 2.76
C PHE A 63 11.62 -6.74 3.83
N ASP A 64 12.63 -5.92 3.53
CA ASP A 64 12.91 -4.69 4.25
C ASP A 64 12.64 -3.52 3.30
N ASP A 65 11.88 -2.55 3.81
CA ASP A 65 11.58 -1.33 3.08
C ASP A 65 12.88 -0.51 2.93
N PRO A 66 13.26 -0.08 1.71
CA PRO A 66 14.42 0.78 1.52
C PRO A 66 14.32 2.13 2.25
N GLU A 67 13.11 2.61 2.56
CA GLU A 67 12.89 3.82 3.36
C GLU A 67 13.09 3.56 4.87
N GLY A 68 13.15 2.29 5.27
CA GLY A 68 13.35 1.88 6.66
C GLY A 68 12.06 1.93 7.48
N LYS A 69 12.21 2.18 8.78
CA LYS A 69 11.09 2.24 9.72
C LYS A 69 10.48 3.63 9.69
N VAL A 70 9.15 3.70 9.61
CA VAL A 70 8.41 4.96 9.64
C VAL A 70 8.57 5.65 11.00
N GLU A 71 8.75 6.97 10.98
CA GLU A 71 8.71 7.80 12.18
C GLU A 71 7.25 8.00 12.61
N LEU A 72 6.94 7.68 13.87
CA LEU A 72 5.60 7.92 14.42
C LEU A 72 5.54 9.31 15.08
N PRO A 73 4.33 9.90 15.18
CA PRO A 73 4.11 11.12 15.97
C PRO A 73 4.70 10.99 17.38
N ALA A 74 5.30 12.06 17.91
CA ALA A 74 6.00 12.04 19.21
C ALA A 74 5.11 11.63 20.40
N SER A 75 3.80 11.75 20.28
CA SER A 75 2.82 11.23 21.25
C SER A 75 2.79 9.71 21.33
N LEU A 76 3.26 9.01 20.30
CA LEU A 76 3.34 7.55 20.22
C LEU A 76 4.79 7.08 20.43
N ARG A 77 5.02 6.40 21.55
CA ARG A 77 6.33 5.83 21.86
C ARG A 77 6.45 4.43 21.28
N VAL A 78 7.36 4.26 20.33
CA VAL A 78 7.70 2.94 19.79
C VAL A 78 8.58 2.20 20.79
N HIS A 79 8.11 1.05 21.27
CA HIS A 79 8.94 0.14 22.07
C HIS A 79 9.81 -0.73 21.17
N THR A 80 9.18 -1.47 20.25
CA THR A 80 9.85 -2.41 19.34
C THR A 80 9.05 -2.59 18.06
N TRP A 81 9.74 -2.82 16.94
CA TRP A 81 9.12 -3.25 15.69
C TRP A 81 9.19 -4.77 15.59
N LYS A 82 8.04 -5.42 15.35
CA LYS A 82 7.92 -6.86 15.18
C LYS A 82 7.03 -7.18 13.99
N ARG A 83 7.31 -8.27 13.28
CA ARG A 83 6.43 -8.79 12.24
C ARG A 83 5.24 -9.53 12.86
N PRO A 84 4.11 -9.65 12.15
CA PRO A 84 2.95 -10.39 12.65
C PRO A 84 3.27 -11.82 13.11
N SER A 85 4.17 -12.53 12.41
CA SER A 85 4.60 -13.90 12.76
C SER A 85 5.41 -14.00 14.05
N GLU A 86 5.97 -12.89 14.55
CA GLU A 86 6.72 -12.84 15.81
C GLU A 86 5.81 -12.60 17.02
N TYR A 87 4.56 -12.20 16.80
CA TYR A 87 3.61 -11.81 17.85
C TYR A 87 2.34 -12.68 17.84
N ILE A 88 1.83 -13.01 16.66
CA ILE A 88 0.63 -13.84 16.48
C ILE A 88 1.08 -15.31 16.40
N LEU A 89 1.19 -15.96 17.56
CA LEU A 89 1.68 -17.35 17.66
C LEU A 89 0.56 -18.40 17.62
N ASN A 90 -0.65 -18.03 18.02
CA ASN A 90 -1.75 -18.97 18.25
C ASN A 90 -2.68 -19.12 17.04
N LYS A 91 -2.50 -18.31 15.99
CA LYS A 91 -3.29 -18.36 14.76
C LYS A 91 -2.46 -17.96 13.55
N THR A 92 -2.85 -18.45 12.38
CA THR A 92 -2.27 -17.98 11.12
C THR A 92 -2.70 -16.54 10.87
N PRO A 93 -1.77 -15.58 10.66
CA PRO A 93 -2.14 -14.21 10.34
C PRO A 93 -2.90 -14.13 9.02
N VAL A 94 -3.89 -13.24 8.98
CA VAL A 94 -4.68 -12.89 7.79
C VAL A 94 -4.76 -11.37 7.68
N VAL A 95 -4.95 -10.85 6.46
CA VAL A 95 -5.16 -9.40 6.26
C VAL A 95 -6.60 -9.02 6.58
N VAL A 96 -7.56 -9.89 6.24
CA VAL A 96 -8.99 -9.69 6.48
C VAL A 96 -9.53 -10.89 7.25
N GLU A 97 -9.93 -10.67 8.50
CA GLU A 97 -10.52 -11.70 9.37
C GLU A 97 -12.05 -11.72 9.30
N ASN A 98 -12.68 -10.55 9.14
CA ASN A 98 -14.13 -10.40 9.04
C ASN A 98 -14.48 -9.26 8.07
N GLU A 99 -15.19 -9.60 6.98
CA GLU A 99 -15.62 -8.63 5.97
C GLU A 99 -16.83 -7.78 6.39
N ALA A 100 -17.55 -8.16 7.45
CA ALA A 100 -18.74 -7.46 7.92
C ALA A 100 -18.45 -6.44 9.04
N ALA A 101 -17.24 -6.46 9.59
CA ALA A 101 -16.85 -5.60 10.71
C ALA A 101 -15.61 -4.78 10.37
N PHE A 102 -15.53 -3.61 11.00
CA PHE A 102 -14.40 -2.71 10.83
C PHE A 102 -14.09 -2.05 12.16
N ASP A 103 -12.96 -2.44 12.76
CA ASP A 103 -12.54 -1.97 14.07
C ASP A 103 -11.03 -1.72 14.12
N PHE A 104 -10.67 -0.47 14.36
CA PHE A 104 -9.29 -0.05 14.59
C PHE A 104 -9.03 0.34 16.04
N THR A 105 -10.04 0.48 16.90
CA THR A 105 -9.87 1.12 18.21
C THR A 105 -9.76 0.15 19.37
N SER A 106 -10.54 -0.94 19.39
CA SER A 106 -10.64 -1.80 20.59
C SER A 106 -9.30 -2.33 21.10
N ALA A 107 -8.44 -2.79 20.18
CA ALA A 107 -7.10 -3.28 20.50
C ALA A 107 -6.01 -2.19 20.44
N ASN A 108 -6.34 -0.98 19.96
CA ASN A 108 -5.38 0.08 19.68
C ASN A 108 -5.74 1.44 20.30
N GLU A 109 -6.42 1.46 21.45
CA GLU A 109 -6.81 2.70 22.13
C GLU A 109 -5.65 3.68 22.36
N HIS A 110 -4.44 3.15 22.56
CA HIS A 110 -3.22 3.94 22.72
C HIS A 110 -2.91 4.84 21.51
N LEU A 111 -3.33 4.48 20.29
CA LEU A 111 -3.18 5.31 19.09
C LEU A 111 -4.01 6.59 19.18
N LEU A 112 -5.12 6.58 19.93
CA LEU A 112 -6.03 7.72 20.08
C LEU A 112 -5.42 8.87 20.89
N SER A 113 -4.26 8.65 21.52
CA SER A 113 -3.46 9.72 22.14
C SER A 113 -2.82 10.68 21.11
N SER A 114 -2.71 10.26 19.84
CA SER A 114 -2.20 11.09 18.74
C SER A 114 -3.34 11.74 17.97
N GLU A 115 -3.29 13.07 17.87
CA GLU A 115 -4.25 13.84 17.05
C GLU A 115 -4.27 13.38 15.60
N LEU A 116 -3.09 13.19 15.00
CA LEU A 116 -2.96 12.71 13.63
C LEU A 116 -3.62 11.33 13.46
N MET A 117 -3.37 10.40 14.38
CA MET A 117 -3.99 9.07 14.29
C MET A 117 -5.48 9.10 14.51
N ARG A 118 -6.00 9.97 15.41
CA ARG A 118 -7.44 10.17 15.57
C ARG A 118 -8.07 10.61 14.26
N TRP A 119 -7.49 11.59 13.57
CA TRP A 119 -8.00 12.04 12.27
C TRP A 119 -7.99 10.92 11.24
N VAL A 120 -6.87 10.21 11.08
CA VAL A 120 -6.78 9.08 10.13
C VAL A 120 -7.83 8.00 10.44
N ILE A 121 -7.94 7.59 11.71
CA ILE A 121 -8.91 6.57 12.12
C ILE A 121 -10.34 7.07 11.90
N SER A 122 -10.65 8.31 12.27
CA SER A 122 -11.98 8.90 12.07
C SER A 122 -12.39 8.94 10.59
N GLU A 123 -11.50 9.38 9.69
CA GLU A 123 -11.78 9.39 8.25
C GLU A 123 -12.08 7.99 7.72
N LEU A 124 -11.30 6.99 8.11
CA LEU A 124 -11.52 5.60 7.71
C LEU A 124 -12.86 5.05 8.23
N TYR A 125 -13.25 5.37 9.47
CA TYR A 125 -14.56 4.98 9.99
C TYR A 125 -15.71 5.68 9.27
N ILE A 126 -15.58 6.97 8.95
CA ILE A 126 -16.59 7.72 8.20
C ILE A 126 -16.76 7.10 6.82
N LEU A 127 -15.67 6.82 6.09
CA LEU A 127 -15.71 6.16 4.79
C LEU A 127 -16.37 4.78 4.87
N TRP A 128 -15.95 3.95 5.84
CA TRP A 128 -16.58 2.64 6.06
C TRP A 128 -18.09 2.79 6.28
N LYS A 129 -18.51 3.72 7.14
CA LYS A 129 -19.92 3.95 7.46
C LYS A 129 -20.72 4.46 6.26
N VAL A 130 -20.24 5.47 5.55
CA VAL A 130 -20.94 6.04 4.40
C VAL A 130 -21.10 5.01 3.29
N CYS A 131 -20.08 4.18 3.05
CA CYS A 131 -20.13 3.20 1.98
C CYS A 131 -20.87 1.91 2.36
N ASN A 132 -20.81 1.46 3.62
CA ASN A 132 -21.31 0.13 4.02
C ASN A 132 -22.58 0.17 4.89
N THR A 133 -22.95 1.30 5.47
CA THR A 133 -24.23 1.47 6.19
C THR A 133 -25.25 2.09 5.26
N GLY A 134 -25.77 1.27 4.34
CA GLY A 134 -26.92 1.63 3.54
C GLY A 134 -28.17 1.67 4.41
N GLU A 135 -28.52 2.84 4.94
CA GLU A 135 -29.95 3.12 5.06
C GLU A 135 -30.48 3.21 3.63
N GLU A 136 -31.44 2.34 3.30
CA GLU A 136 -32.22 2.39 2.07
C GLU A 136 -32.87 3.78 1.91
N LYS A 137 -32.14 4.75 1.37
CA LYS A 137 -32.75 5.88 0.71
C LYS A 137 -32.83 5.55 -0.76
N ALA A 138 -33.93 4.88 -1.09
CA ALA A 138 -34.57 5.02 -2.38
C ALA A 138 -34.76 6.51 -2.67
N ILE A 139 -33.80 7.13 -3.34
CA ILE A 139 -33.98 8.27 -4.26
C ILE A 139 -32.81 8.22 -5.24
N SER A 140 -33.18 8.07 -6.50
CA SER A 140 -32.41 8.32 -7.72
C SER A 140 -31.47 7.22 -8.21
N THR A 141 -31.85 6.74 -9.39
CA THR A 141 -31.23 5.76 -10.28
C THR A 141 -29.81 6.14 -10.74
N GLU A 142 -28.87 6.23 -9.82
CA GLU A 142 -27.45 6.09 -10.11
C GLU A 142 -26.89 5.02 -9.19
N ILE A 143 -26.58 3.87 -9.79
CA ILE A 143 -25.90 2.73 -9.17
C ILE A 143 -24.71 3.31 -8.38
N VAL A 144 -24.74 3.30 -7.04
CA VAL A 144 -23.57 3.67 -6.24
C VAL A 144 -22.47 2.70 -6.65
N PRO A 145 -21.48 3.12 -7.46
CA PRO A 145 -20.57 2.18 -8.06
C PRO A 145 -19.52 1.86 -7.00
N ASN A 146 -19.60 0.63 -6.48
CA ASN A 146 -18.61 -0.03 -5.64
C ASN A 146 -18.56 0.48 -4.19
N LEU A 147 -19.05 -0.38 -3.29
CA LEU A 147 -18.87 -0.26 -1.84
C LEU A 147 -17.37 -0.19 -1.54
N TRP A 148 -16.88 0.94 -1.05
CA TRP A 148 -15.49 1.07 -0.61
C TRP A 148 -15.20 0.07 0.50
N LYS A 149 -14.17 -0.75 0.28
CA LYS A 149 -13.65 -1.68 1.30
C LYS A 149 -12.18 -1.34 1.60
N PRO A 150 -11.79 -1.28 2.89
CA PRO A 150 -10.42 -0.94 3.28
C PRO A 150 -9.35 -1.82 2.61
N TRP A 151 -9.65 -3.11 2.47
CA TRP A 151 -8.71 -4.09 1.92
C TRP A 151 -8.57 -4.05 0.40
N GLU A 152 -9.47 -3.40 -0.34
CA GLU A 152 -9.33 -3.17 -1.79
C GLU A 152 -8.20 -2.18 -2.13
N HIS A 153 -7.61 -1.56 -1.12
CA HIS A 153 -6.47 -0.67 -1.27
C HIS A 153 -5.15 -1.34 -0.89
N ILE A 154 -5.18 -2.60 -0.47
CA ILE A 154 -4.00 -3.34 -0.03
C ILE A 154 -3.73 -4.45 -1.03
N TYR A 155 -2.49 -4.52 -1.52
CA TYR A 155 -2.06 -5.55 -2.45
C TYR A 155 -0.94 -6.37 -1.82
N SER A 156 -1.17 -7.68 -1.78
CA SER A 156 -0.14 -8.67 -1.45
C SER A 156 -0.59 -10.05 -1.89
N LEU A 157 0.26 -10.75 -2.65
CA LEU A 157 -0.02 -12.08 -3.21
C LEU A 157 -1.35 -12.15 -3.99
N CYS A 158 -1.77 -11.02 -4.56
CA CYS A 158 -3.01 -10.88 -5.30
C CYS A 158 -2.75 -10.14 -6.62
N LYS A 159 -3.76 -10.12 -7.49
CA LYS A 159 -3.77 -9.32 -8.71
C LYS A 159 -4.57 -8.05 -8.49
N ALA A 160 -4.17 -6.96 -9.14
CA ALA A 160 -4.94 -5.73 -9.26
C ALA A 160 -6.12 -5.95 -10.21
N VAL A 161 -7.18 -6.55 -9.66
CA VAL A 161 -8.48 -6.77 -10.29
C VAL A 161 -9.58 -6.27 -9.35
N LYS A 162 -10.78 -6.07 -9.90
CA LYS A 162 -11.96 -5.72 -9.10
C LYS A 162 -12.24 -6.84 -8.08
N ASP A 163 -12.66 -6.46 -6.88
CA ASP A 163 -13.02 -7.38 -5.79
C ASP A 163 -11.87 -8.32 -5.36
N HIS A 164 -10.61 -7.89 -5.55
CA HIS A 164 -9.46 -8.67 -5.07
C HIS A 164 -9.42 -8.72 -3.54
N MET A 165 -8.75 -9.76 -3.03
CA MET A 165 -8.51 -9.94 -1.60
C MET A 165 -7.00 -10.05 -1.35
N PRO A 166 -6.40 -9.16 -0.54
CA PRO A 166 -5.00 -9.31 -0.13
C PRO A 166 -4.82 -10.55 0.75
N LEU A 167 -3.72 -11.28 0.52
CA LEU A 167 -3.35 -12.40 1.39
C LEU A 167 -2.22 -11.98 2.34
N TYR A 168 -2.12 -12.69 3.46
CA TYR A 168 -0.98 -12.52 4.36
C TYR A 168 0.31 -12.98 3.67
N ASN A 169 1.28 -12.08 3.56
CA ASN A 169 2.58 -12.37 3.00
C ASN A 169 3.63 -12.48 4.10
N ALA A 170 4.04 -13.72 4.38
CA ALA A 170 5.08 -14.01 5.35
C ALA A 170 6.44 -13.36 5.04
N TYR A 171 6.69 -12.98 3.78
CA TYR A 171 7.86 -12.19 3.38
C TYR A 171 7.79 -10.75 3.89
N GLY A 172 6.59 -10.24 4.19
CA GLY A 172 6.38 -8.90 4.75
C GLY A 172 6.29 -7.78 3.71
N LYS A 173 6.08 -8.10 2.43
CA LYS A 173 5.88 -7.10 1.37
C LYS A 173 4.40 -6.84 1.11
N TYR A 174 4.02 -5.57 1.18
CA TYR A 174 2.67 -5.07 0.92
C TYR A 174 2.77 -3.78 0.11
N VAL A 175 1.77 -3.53 -0.73
CA VAL A 175 1.60 -2.25 -1.45
C VAL A 175 0.25 -1.67 -1.07
N ILE A 176 0.21 -0.37 -0.79
CA ILE A 176 -1.03 0.34 -0.43
C ILE A 176 -1.32 1.40 -1.50
N LYS A 177 -2.54 1.40 -2.02
CA LYS A 177 -3.03 2.42 -2.95
C LYS A 177 -3.61 3.59 -2.17
N LEU A 178 -2.99 4.75 -2.32
CA LEU A 178 -3.43 6.00 -1.72
C LEU A 178 -3.98 6.94 -2.79
N TYR A 179 -4.89 7.82 -2.38
CA TYR A 179 -5.41 8.90 -3.22
C TYR A 179 -4.94 10.22 -2.63
N TRP A 180 -4.26 11.03 -3.43
CA TRP A 180 -3.93 12.40 -3.06
C TRP A 180 -4.51 13.37 -4.09
N MET A 181 -4.98 14.52 -3.62
CA MET A 181 -5.44 15.58 -4.50
C MET A 181 -4.25 16.45 -4.89
N VAL A 182 -3.79 16.33 -6.14
CA VAL A 182 -2.92 17.36 -6.72
C VAL A 182 -3.82 18.53 -7.11
N SER A 183 -3.77 19.64 -6.38
CA SER A 183 -4.42 20.86 -6.83
C SER A 183 -3.82 21.29 -8.17
N PRO A 184 -4.60 21.49 -9.25
CA PRO A 184 -4.07 22.10 -10.44
C PRO A 184 -3.71 23.56 -10.12
N GLY A 185 -2.42 23.83 -9.96
CA GLY A 185 -1.88 25.19 -9.91
C GLY A 185 -2.02 25.92 -11.24
#